data_AF-A0A7Y5MQG8-F1
#
_entry.id   AF-A0A7Y5MQG8-F1
#
_cell.length_a   1.000
_cell.length_b   1.000
_cell.length_c   1.000
_cell.angle_alpha   90.00
_cell.angle_beta   90.00
_cell.angle_gamma   90.00
#
_symmetry.space_group_name_H-M   'P 1'
#
loop_
_entity.id
_entity.type
_entity.pdbx_description
1 polymer ?
#
loop_
_entity_poly.entity_id
_entity_poly.type
_entity_poly.pdbx_seq_one_letter_code
_entity_poly.pdbx_strand_id
1 'polypeptide(L)'
;MNKVVEISKGPCYGRCPVFTLTIYQDGIASYQGERFTDRVGLYVKRLDKEVFANLEKEFRDANLWQYQNVYKSRIADLQSVTLTYYEEGDIKAITGKEGRPQAVLKLEQTLDRIAAGADWILKEGPPPADLPEDAIPNELVVQLNSGVNAYAWTEKYAKQGMKVLKSLSTDGYHWLISFDASIVPPKDMIELVRKDSEAVGAEFNRKGAN
;
A
#
# COMPACT_ATOMS: atom_id res chain seq x y z
N MET A 1 15.32 3.55 2.94
CA MET A 1 14.65 3.98 4.18
C MET A 1 14.69 2.82 5.15
N ASN A 2 15.26 3.01 6.35
CA ASN A 2 15.39 1.95 7.33
C ASN A 2 14.15 1.91 8.22
N LYS A 3 13.52 0.75 8.34
CA LYS A 3 12.37 0.53 9.24
C LYS A 3 12.86 0.47 10.68
N VAL A 4 12.06 0.99 11.61
CA VAL A 4 12.31 0.91 13.06
C VAL A 4 11.27 0.02 13.70
N VAL A 5 9.99 0.25 13.38
CA VAL A 5 8.88 -0.59 13.85
C VAL A 5 7.86 -0.77 12.74
N GLU A 6 7.17 -1.91 12.79
CA GLU A 6 6.04 -2.22 11.94
C GLU A 6 4.97 -2.94 12.75
N ILE A 7 3.71 -2.57 12.55
CA ILE A 7 2.57 -3.33 13.05
C ILE A 7 1.66 -3.69 11.89
N SER A 8 1.31 -4.96 11.81
CA SER A 8 0.34 -5.48 10.84
C SER A 8 -0.85 -6.06 11.58
N LYS A 9 -2.04 -5.57 11.26
CA LYS A 9 -3.32 -6.04 11.79
C LYS A 9 -4.06 -6.79 10.70
N GLY A 10 -4.20 -8.11 10.88
CA GLY A 10 -4.85 -9.00 9.91
C GLY A 10 -6.39 -8.94 9.94
N PRO A 11 -7.08 -9.78 9.17
CA PRO A 11 -8.55 -9.83 9.20
C PRO A 11 -9.09 -10.46 10.50
N CYS A 12 -10.37 -10.17 10.79
CA CYS A 12 -11.18 -10.81 11.82
C CYS A 12 -12.57 -11.12 11.24
N TYR A 13 -13.41 -11.86 11.96
CA TYR A 13 -14.78 -12.18 11.49
C TYR A 13 -15.72 -10.96 11.44
N GLY A 14 -15.42 -9.92 12.21
CA GLY A 14 -16.16 -8.65 12.22
C GLY A 14 -15.57 -7.60 11.27
N ARG A 15 -15.68 -6.32 11.67
CA ARG A 15 -15.17 -5.17 10.92
C ARG A 15 -13.90 -4.59 11.57
N CYS A 16 -12.94 -5.46 11.88
CA CYS A 16 -11.66 -4.98 12.42
C CYS A 16 -10.86 -4.32 11.29
N PRO A 17 -10.29 -3.12 11.49
CA PRO A 17 -9.44 -2.47 10.51
C PRO A 17 -8.25 -3.36 10.13
N VAL A 18 -8.09 -3.62 8.84
CA VAL A 18 -6.95 -4.36 8.28
C VAL A 18 -6.00 -3.35 7.69
N PHE A 19 -4.79 -3.28 8.26
CA PHE A 19 -3.77 -2.34 7.83
C PHE A 19 -2.37 -2.77 8.26
N THR A 20 -1.37 -2.16 7.63
CA THR A 20 0.03 -2.19 8.09
C THR A 20 0.52 -0.76 8.30
N LEU A 21 1.10 -0.48 9.47
CA LEU A 21 1.77 0.77 9.79
C LEU A 21 3.26 0.50 9.93
N THR A 22 4.09 1.22 9.18
CA THR A 22 5.55 1.16 9.29
C THR A 22 6.08 2.54 9.68
N ILE A 23 7.01 2.58 10.63
CA ILE A 23 7.71 3.81 11.04
C ILE A 23 9.18 3.65 10.72
N TYR A 24 9.74 4.67 10.09
CA TYR A 24 11.12 4.72 9.59
C TYR A 24 12.00 5.59 10.48
N GLN A 25 13.31 5.36 10.39
CA GLN A 25 14.33 6.01 11.23
C GLN A 25 14.41 7.53 11.03
N ASP A 26 13.93 8.04 9.91
CA ASP A 26 13.88 9.47 9.59
C ASP A 26 12.59 10.16 10.11
N GLY A 27 11.80 9.44 10.91
CA GLY A 27 10.52 9.90 11.46
C GLY A 27 9.36 9.90 10.45
N ILE A 28 9.55 9.35 9.24
CA ILE A 28 8.43 9.10 8.34
C ILE A 28 7.64 7.89 8.84
N ALA A 29 6.31 7.94 8.69
CA ALA A 29 5.42 6.81 8.90
C ALA A 29 4.64 6.55 7.60
N SER A 30 4.48 5.29 7.23
CA SER A 30 3.59 4.84 6.16
C SER A 30 2.46 4.00 6.74
N TYR A 31 1.25 4.22 6.24
CA TYR A 31 0.04 3.49 6.59
C TYR A 31 -0.55 2.90 5.32
N GLN A 32 -0.55 1.58 5.23
CA GLN A 32 -1.19 0.82 4.16
C GLN A 32 -2.51 0.25 4.69
N GLY A 33 -3.63 0.90 4.38
CA GLY A 33 -4.95 0.40 4.72
C GLY A 33 -5.51 -0.53 3.65
N GLU A 34 -6.15 -1.62 4.08
CA GLU A 34 -6.73 -2.62 3.18
C GLU A 34 -8.27 -2.67 3.27
N ARG A 35 -8.82 -2.94 4.46
CA ARG A 35 -10.26 -3.14 4.66
C ARG A 35 -10.72 -2.59 6.02
N PHE A 36 -12.00 -2.20 6.10
CA PHE A 36 -12.63 -1.70 7.33
C PHE A 36 -11.86 -0.58 8.02
N THR A 37 -11.21 0.27 7.23
CA THR A 37 -10.47 1.45 7.67
C THR A 37 -10.90 2.65 6.84
N ASP A 38 -10.94 3.83 7.46
CA ASP A 38 -11.26 5.09 6.77
C ASP A 38 -10.14 5.53 5.81
N ARG A 39 -8.97 4.88 5.87
CA ARG A 39 -7.78 5.21 5.09
C ARG A 39 -7.32 4.03 4.23
N VAL A 40 -8.15 3.58 3.30
CA VAL A 40 -7.75 2.53 2.34
C VAL A 40 -6.73 3.09 1.35
N GLY A 41 -5.67 2.33 1.07
CA GLY A 41 -4.53 2.77 0.25
C GLY A 41 -3.27 3.10 1.07
N LEU A 42 -2.24 3.58 0.40
CA LEU A 42 -0.99 4.04 1.00
C LEU A 42 -1.09 5.52 1.38
N TYR A 43 -0.90 5.80 2.66
CA TYR A 43 -0.77 7.13 3.22
C TYR A 43 0.60 7.28 3.86
N VAL A 44 1.12 8.50 3.88
CA VAL A 44 2.36 8.82 4.60
C VAL A 44 2.17 10.05 5.46
N LYS A 45 2.92 10.12 6.56
CA LYS A 45 3.07 11.34 7.34
C LYS A 45 4.46 11.42 7.95
N ARG A 46 4.79 12.60 8.46
CA ARG A 46 5.98 12.80 9.29
C ARG A 46 5.53 12.87 10.75
N LEU A 47 6.17 12.08 11.60
CA LEU A 47 5.92 12.13 13.04
C LEU A 47 6.63 13.34 13.64
N ASP A 48 6.01 13.92 14.67
CA ASP A 48 6.69 14.89 15.51
C ASP A 48 7.91 14.24 16.17
N LYS A 49 8.99 15.01 16.30
CA LYS A 49 10.26 14.51 16.87
C LYS A 49 10.07 13.93 18.27
N GLU A 50 9.23 14.55 19.09
CA GLU A 50 8.93 14.09 20.45
C GLU A 50 8.14 12.77 20.45
N VAL A 51 7.15 12.64 19.57
CA VAL A 51 6.37 11.40 19.43
C VAL A 51 7.29 10.25 18.99
N PHE A 52 8.17 10.50 18.01
CA PHE A 52 9.13 9.50 17.54
C PHE A 52 10.13 9.11 18.64
N ALA A 53 10.73 10.07 19.35
CA ALA A 53 11.68 9.79 20.42
C ALA A 53 11.04 8.99 21.58
N ASN A 54 9.79 9.33 21.94
CA ASN A 54 9.04 8.60 22.96
C ASN A 54 8.73 7.17 22.52
N LEU A 55 8.34 6.97 21.26
CA LEU A 55 8.13 5.64 20.69
C LEU A 55 9.39 4.78 20.76
N GLU A 56 10.54 5.30 20.33
CA GLU A 56 11.80 4.56 20.39
C GLU A 56 12.16 4.18 21.84
N LYS A 57 11.92 5.08 22.79
CA LYS A 57 12.12 4.79 24.21
C LYS A 57 11.19 3.67 24.70
N GLU A 58 9.91 3.70 24.35
CA GLU A 58 8.94 2.65 24.74
C GLU A 58 9.37 1.27 24.22
N PHE A 59 9.88 1.18 22.99
CA PHE A 59 10.36 -0.09 22.42
C PHE A 59 11.61 -0.62 23.10
N ARG A 60 12.59 0.25 23.39
CA ARG A 60 13.79 -0.12 24.16
C ARG A 60 13.42 -0.62 25.56
N ASP A 61 12.56 0.11 26.26
CA ASP A 61 12.14 -0.24 27.62
C ASP A 61 11.34 -1.55 27.68
N ALA A 62 10.58 -1.86 26.62
CA ALA A 62 9.82 -3.11 26.54
C ALA A 62 10.70 -4.35 26.39
N ASN A 63 11.94 -4.20 25.90
CA ASN A 63 12.92 -5.28 25.67
C ASN A 63 12.26 -6.53 25.07
N LEU A 64 11.75 -6.39 23.84
CA LEU A 64 10.92 -7.41 23.20
C LEU A 64 11.62 -8.76 23.02
N TRP A 65 12.95 -8.78 22.99
CA TRP A 65 13.80 -9.96 22.85
C TRP A 65 13.49 -11.05 23.88
N GLN A 66 13.05 -10.68 25.08
CA GLN A 66 12.70 -11.61 26.16
C GLN A 66 11.39 -12.39 25.91
N TYR A 67 10.56 -11.95 24.96
CA TYR A 67 9.25 -12.53 24.71
C TYR A 67 9.27 -13.59 23.61
N GLN A 68 8.24 -14.44 23.59
CA GLN A 68 8.07 -15.43 22.55
C GLN A 68 7.66 -14.77 21.23
N ASN A 69 8.05 -15.36 20.11
CA ASN A 69 7.69 -14.82 18.80
C ASN A 69 6.21 -15.07 18.45
N VAL A 70 5.59 -16.11 19.00
CA VAL A 70 4.22 -16.52 18.63
C VAL A 70 3.40 -16.85 19.87
N TYR A 71 2.27 -16.17 20.03
CA TYR A 71 1.25 -16.44 21.05
C TYR A 71 0.02 -17.02 20.36
N LYS A 72 -0.09 -18.36 20.40
CA LYS A 72 -1.18 -19.09 19.74
C LYS A 72 -2.51 -18.84 20.44
N SER A 73 -3.55 -18.61 19.64
CA SER A 73 -4.94 -18.48 20.08
C SER A 73 -5.81 -19.48 19.32
N ARG A 74 -6.85 -19.99 20.00
CA ARG A 74 -7.89 -20.82 19.38
C ARG A 74 -9.15 -20.02 19.03
N ILE A 75 -9.18 -18.73 19.37
CA ILE A 75 -10.34 -17.86 19.14
C ILE A 75 -10.24 -17.33 17.72
N ALA A 76 -11.05 -17.89 16.82
CA ALA A 76 -11.08 -17.51 15.40
C ALA A 76 -11.45 -16.04 15.20
N ASP A 77 -12.39 -15.54 16.01
CA ASP A 77 -13.01 -14.22 15.86
C ASP A 77 -12.08 -13.05 16.17
N LEU A 78 -11.04 -13.26 16.98
CA LEU A 78 -10.09 -12.21 17.33
C LEU A 78 -9.12 -11.92 16.19
N GLN A 79 -8.76 -10.64 16.06
CA GLN A 79 -7.79 -10.17 15.10
C GLN A 79 -6.38 -10.67 15.46
N SER A 80 -5.65 -11.17 14.46
CA SER A 80 -4.23 -11.44 14.61
C SER A 80 -3.43 -10.17 14.38
N VAL A 81 -2.51 -9.88 15.29
CA VAL A 81 -1.63 -8.72 15.22
C VAL A 81 -0.19 -9.20 15.24
N THR A 82 0.61 -8.67 14.33
CA THR A 82 2.06 -8.88 14.28
C THR A 82 2.76 -7.56 14.55
N LEU A 83 3.57 -7.52 15.60
CA LEU A 83 4.44 -6.40 15.92
C LEU A 83 5.89 -6.77 15.58
N THR A 84 6.54 -5.97 14.75
CA THR A 84 7.93 -6.17 14.32
C THR A 84 8.78 -4.98 14.76
N TYR A 85 9.91 -5.25 15.39
CA TYR A 85 10.92 -4.27 15.80
C TYR A 85 12.25 -4.58 15.10
N TYR A 86 12.89 -3.53 14.60
CA TYR A 86 14.14 -3.57 13.86
C TYR A 86 15.21 -2.81 14.66
N GLU A 87 16.26 -3.49 15.09
CA GLU A 87 17.31 -2.92 15.94
C GLU A 87 18.67 -3.44 15.50
N GLU A 88 19.58 -2.54 15.12
CA GLU A 88 20.98 -2.85 14.77
C GLU A 88 21.18 -3.98 13.71
N GLY A 89 20.17 -4.21 12.87
CA GLY A 89 20.17 -5.25 11.84
C GLY A 89 19.45 -6.54 12.25
N ASP A 90 19.12 -6.69 13.53
CA ASP A 90 18.29 -7.78 14.03
C ASP A 90 16.79 -7.44 13.93
N ILE A 91 15.98 -8.49 13.79
CA ILE A 91 14.52 -8.38 13.61
C ILE A 91 13.81 -9.23 14.67
N LYS A 92 12.96 -8.58 15.47
CA LYS A 92 12.07 -9.25 16.42
C LYS A 92 10.63 -9.10 15.99
N ALA A 93 9.96 -10.22 15.69
CA ALA A 93 8.53 -10.25 15.40
C ALA A 93 7.76 -10.99 16.50
N ILE A 94 6.67 -10.40 16.99
CA ILE A 94 5.73 -10.99 17.94
C ILE A 94 4.35 -11.01 17.31
N THR A 95 3.83 -12.21 17.06
CA THR A 95 2.51 -12.43 16.46
C THR A 95 1.57 -13.10 17.44
N GLY A 96 0.32 -12.64 17.52
CA GLY A 96 -0.72 -13.33 18.28
C GLY A 96 -2.05 -12.59 18.34
N LYS A 97 -2.97 -13.13 19.13
CA LYS A 97 -4.29 -12.56 19.41
C LYS A 97 -4.37 -12.19 20.90
N GLU A 98 -5.00 -13.01 21.73
CA GLU A 98 -4.90 -12.90 23.19
C GLU A 98 -3.58 -13.48 23.74
N GLY A 99 -3.31 -13.24 25.03
CA GLY A 99 -2.18 -13.84 25.76
C GLY A 99 -0.82 -13.18 25.51
N ARG A 100 -0.75 -12.15 24.67
CA ARG A 100 0.47 -11.36 24.46
C ARG A 100 0.83 -10.55 25.73
N PRO A 101 2.13 -10.33 26.01
CA PRO A 101 2.57 -9.59 27.20
C PRO A 101 1.99 -8.17 27.25
N GLN A 102 1.73 -7.66 28.46
CA GLN A 102 1.20 -6.30 28.65
C GLN A 102 2.07 -5.21 28.01
N ALA A 103 3.40 -5.39 28.02
CA ALA A 103 4.32 -4.48 27.31
C ALA A 103 4.03 -4.43 25.80
N VAL A 104 3.80 -5.58 25.16
CA VAL A 104 3.46 -5.67 23.72
C VAL A 104 2.11 -5.01 23.44
N LEU A 105 1.12 -5.22 24.30
CA LEU A 105 -0.21 -4.59 24.17
C LEU A 105 -0.13 -3.06 24.29
N LYS A 106 0.72 -2.54 25.18
CA LYS A 106 0.96 -1.10 25.33
C LYS A 106 1.58 -0.49 24.06
N LEU A 107 2.55 -1.17 23.46
CA LEU A 107 3.15 -0.73 22.19
C LEU A 107 2.15 -0.73 21.04
N GLU A 108 1.30 -1.77 20.95
CA GLU A 108 0.20 -1.81 20.01
C GLU A 108 -0.72 -0.59 20.17
N GLN A 109 -1.12 -0.25 21.41
CA GLN A 109 -1.95 0.93 21.68
C GLN A 109 -1.26 2.25 21.29
N THR A 110 0.06 2.36 21.46
CA THR A 110 0.83 3.52 20.99
C THR A 110 0.78 3.62 19.47
N LEU A 111 1.00 2.52 18.76
CA LEU A 111 0.96 2.49 17.29
C LEU A 111 -0.45 2.74 16.75
N ASP A 112 -1.50 2.23 17.42
CA ASP A 112 -2.89 2.51 17.08
C ASP A 112 -3.22 4.00 17.20
N ARG A 113 -2.74 4.67 18.26
CA ARG A 113 -2.89 6.13 18.40
C ARG A 113 -2.19 6.88 17.27
N ILE A 114 -1.00 6.44 16.88
CA ILE A 114 -0.28 7.02 15.74
C ILE A 114 -1.07 6.81 14.44
N ALA A 115 -1.59 5.61 14.20
CA ALA A 115 -2.41 5.29 13.03
C ALA A 115 -3.71 6.13 12.98
N ALA A 116 -4.39 6.28 14.11
CA ALA A 116 -5.64 7.04 14.22
C ALA A 116 -5.46 8.56 14.05
N GLY A 117 -4.27 9.10 14.36
CA GLY A 117 -3.96 10.52 14.29
C GLY A 117 -4.19 11.17 12.92
N ALA A 118 -4.19 12.51 12.88
CA ALA A 118 -4.45 13.30 11.68
C ALA A 118 -3.20 13.40 10.76
N ASP A 119 -3.31 14.26 9.75
CA ASP A 119 -2.21 14.71 8.88
C ASP A 119 -1.57 13.64 7.99
N TRP A 120 -2.34 12.61 7.67
CA TRP A 120 -1.98 11.61 6.67
C TRP A 120 -2.17 12.16 5.27
N ILE A 121 -1.14 12.03 4.43
CA ILE A 121 -1.15 12.42 3.03
C ILE A 121 -1.30 11.17 2.18
N LEU A 122 -2.35 11.11 1.36
CA LEU A 122 -2.56 10.01 0.41
C LEU A 122 -1.41 9.98 -0.61
N LYS A 123 -0.80 8.81 -0.79
CA LYS A 123 0.20 8.54 -1.83
C LYS A 123 -0.34 7.63 -2.92
N GLU A 124 -1.07 6.58 -2.53
CA GLU A 124 -1.69 5.65 -3.48
C GLU A 124 -3.08 5.30 -2.94
N GLY A 125 -4.14 5.57 -3.72
CA GLY A 125 -5.51 5.22 -3.34
C GLY A 125 -5.79 3.72 -3.39
N PRO A 126 -6.95 3.26 -2.89
CA PRO A 126 -7.42 1.93 -3.24
C PRO A 126 -7.52 1.82 -4.76
N PRO A 127 -7.30 0.64 -5.36
CA PRO A 127 -7.84 0.37 -6.68
C PRO A 127 -9.33 0.75 -6.64
N PRO A 128 -9.84 1.55 -7.60
CA PRO A 128 -11.26 1.81 -7.68
C PRO A 128 -12.04 0.49 -7.59
N ALA A 129 -13.16 0.47 -6.86
CA ALA A 129 -13.92 -0.74 -6.55
C ALA A 129 -14.38 -1.55 -7.79
N ASP A 130 -14.30 -0.95 -8.97
CA ASP A 130 -14.63 -1.54 -10.26
C ASP A 130 -13.41 -2.13 -11.02
N LEU A 131 -12.23 -2.14 -10.40
CA LEU A 131 -11.02 -2.72 -10.99
C LEU A 131 -10.77 -4.16 -10.52
N PRO A 132 -10.16 -5.02 -11.35
CA PRO A 132 -9.62 -6.30 -10.90
C PRO A 132 -8.67 -6.14 -9.70
N GLU A 133 -8.70 -7.07 -8.74
CA GLU A 133 -7.88 -7.03 -7.51
C GLU A 133 -6.37 -7.02 -7.79
N ASP A 134 -5.96 -7.63 -8.90
CA ASP A 134 -4.60 -7.70 -9.41
C ASP A 134 -4.21 -6.53 -10.32
N ALA A 135 -5.12 -5.60 -10.62
CA ALA A 135 -4.86 -4.47 -11.51
C ALA A 135 -3.88 -3.46 -10.89
N ILE A 136 -3.01 -2.91 -11.72
CA ILE A 136 -2.19 -1.74 -11.41
C ILE A 136 -3.00 -0.50 -11.84
N PRO A 137 -3.53 0.30 -10.90
CA PRO A 137 -4.58 1.27 -11.22
C PRO A 137 -4.18 2.38 -12.20
N ASN A 138 -2.89 2.65 -12.37
CA ASN A 138 -2.38 3.73 -13.23
C ASN A 138 -1.66 3.20 -14.49
N GLU A 139 -1.79 1.92 -14.80
CA GLU A 139 -1.14 1.29 -15.95
C GLU A 139 -2.14 0.54 -16.83
N LEU A 140 -2.05 0.78 -18.14
CA LEU A 140 -2.86 0.14 -19.15
C LEU A 140 -1.96 -0.63 -20.13
N VAL A 141 -2.41 -1.82 -20.51
CA VAL A 141 -1.99 -2.49 -21.73
C VAL A 141 -2.92 -2.01 -22.84
N VAL A 142 -2.37 -1.31 -23.82
CA VAL A 142 -3.13 -0.76 -24.94
C VAL A 142 -2.68 -1.41 -26.24
N GLN A 143 -3.64 -1.94 -26.98
CA GLN A 143 -3.43 -2.39 -28.35
C GLN A 143 -3.78 -1.23 -29.30
N LEU A 144 -2.81 -0.75 -30.06
CA LEU A 144 -2.99 0.32 -31.04
C LEU A 144 -3.15 -0.24 -32.45
N ASN A 145 -3.88 0.49 -33.30
CA ASN A 145 -4.00 0.17 -34.72
C ASN A 145 -2.64 0.15 -35.41
N SER A 146 -2.53 -0.65 -36.47
CA SER A 146 -1.31 -0.69 -37.27
C SER A 146 -0.99 0.69 -37.86
N GLY A 147 0.28 1.09 -37.75
CA GLY A 147 0.77 2.40 -38.20
C GLY A 147 0.61 3.54 -37.20
N VAL A 148 -0.05 3.33 -36.05
CA VAL A 148 -0.13 4.34 -34.99
C VAL A 148 1.18 4.36 -34.21
N ASN A 149 1.79 5.54 -34.09
CA ASN A 149 2.97 5.74 -33.24
C ASN A 149 2.52 5.95 -31.78
N ALA A 150 2.87 5.02 -30.90
CA ALA A 150 2.45 5.06 -29.50
C ALA A 150 2.88 6.33 -28.76
N TYR A 151 4.09 6.84 -29.00
CA TYR A 151 4.58 8.05 -28.35
C TYR A 151 3.74 9.27 -28.76
N ALA A 152 3.54 9.46 -30.06
CA ALA A 152 2.69 10.54 -30.58
C ALA A 152 1.23 10.39 -30.13
N TRP A 153 0.72 9.15 -30.05
CA TRP A 153 -0.62 8.88 -29.54
C TRP A 153 -0.78 9.32 -28.09
N THR A 154 0.20 9.01 -27.22
CA THR A 154 0.15 9.43 -25.81
C THR A 154 0.16 10.95 -25.61
N GLU A 155 0.68 11.73 -26.57
CA GLU A 155 0.66 13.20 -26.50
C GLU A 155 -0.77 13.77 -26.50
N LYS A 156 -1.74 13.08 -27.12
CA LYS A 156 -3.17 13.45 -27.06
C LYS A 156 -3.71 13.47 -25.63
N TYR A 157 -3.11 12.65 -24.77
CA TYR A 157 -3.46 12.46 -23.36
C TYR A 157 -2.46 13.10 -22.40
N ALA A 158 -1.68 14.09 -22.86
CA ALA A 158 -0.72 14.81 -22.03
C ALA A 158 -1.37 15.43 -20.77
N LYS A 159 -2.64 15.86 -20.87
CA LYS A 159 -3.41 16.38 -19.72
C LYS A 159 -3.65 15.33 -18.64
N GLN A 160 -3.74 14.06 -19.00
CA GLN A 160 -3.89 12.94 -18.08
C GLN A 160 -2.52 12.36 -17.64
N GLY A 161 -1.42 13.00 -18.02
CA GLY A 161 -0.06 12.56 -17.69
C GLY A 161 0.36 11.27 -18.39
N MET A 162 -0.26 10.94 -19.53
CA MET A 162 -0.03 9.65 -20.19
C MET A 162 1.38 9.53 -20.78
N LYS A 163 2.03 8.38 -20.57
CA LYS A 163 3.38 8.09 -21.07
C LYS A 163 3.53 6.62 -21.47
N VAL A 164 4.30 6.36 -22.52
CA VAL A 164 4.73 5.00 -22.86
C VAL A 164 5.78 4.53 -21.85
N LEU A 165 5.55 3.37 -21.23
CA LEU A 165 6.54 2.71 -20.37
C LEU A 165 7.42 1.75 -21.17
N LYS A 166 6.82 0.86 -21.96
CA LYS A 166 7.54 -0.10 -22.83
C LYS A 166 6.64 -0.68 -23.91
N SER A 167 7.25 -1.18 -24.99
CA SER A 167 6.58 -2.09 -25.93
C SER A 167 6.50 -3.49 -25.31
N LEU A 168 5.33 -4.13 -25.40
CA LEU A 168 5.10 -5.48 -24.86
C LEU A 168 5.21 -6.56 -25.93
N SER A 169 5.07 -6.20 -27.20
CA SER A 169 5.07 -7.16 -28.30
C SER A 169 6.18 -6.90 -29.31
N THR A 170 6.62 -7.98 -29.94
CA THR A 170 7.50 -7.95 -31.12
C THR A 170 6.76 -7.52 -32.38
N ASP A 171 5.42 -7.60 -32.39
CA ASP A 171 4.56 -7.13 -33.48
C ASP A 171 4.36 -5.59 -33.50
N GLY A 172 4.72 -4.89 -32.41
CA GLY A 172 4.66 -3.43 -32.30
C GLY A 172 3.29 -2.84 -31.99
N TYR A 173 2.27 -3.67 -31.71
CA TYR A 173 0.89 -3.20 -31.49
C TYR A 173 0.50 -3.10 -30.02
N HIS A 174 1.19 -3.76 -29.09
CA HIS A 174 0.86 -3.75 -27.67
C HIS A 174 1.86 -2.92 -26.87
N TRP A 175 1.33 -1.97 -26.12
CA TRP A 175 2.11 -0.99 -25.37
C TRP A 175 1.68 -0.98 -23.92
N LEU A 176 2.65 -1.00 -23.02
CA LEU A 176 2.44 -0.67 -21.62
C LEU A 176 2.54 0.84 -21.46
N ILE A 177 1.49 1.44 -20.93
CA ILE A 177 1.33 2.89 -20.83
C ILE A 177 0.92 3.23 -19.40
N SER A 178 1.53 4.26 -18.83
CA SER A 178 1.12 4.82 -17.55
C SER A 178 0.35 6.12 -17.74
N PHE A 179 -0.44 6.48 -16.74
CA PHE A 179 -1.11 7.78 -16.62
C PHE A 179 -1.12 8.25 -15.16
N ASP A 180 -1.56 9.48 -14.93
CA ASP A 180 -1.66 10.03 -13.57
C ASP A 180 -3.06 9.79 -13.00
N ALA A 181 -3.18 8.79 -12.13
CA ALA A 181 -4.43 8.43 -11.46
C ALA A 181 -4.93 9.48 -10.46
N SER A 182 -4.11 10.49 -10.12
CA SER A 182 -4.57 11.66 -9.34
C SER A 182 -5.29 12.70 -10.21
N ILE A 183 -5.06 12.69 -11.53
CA ILE A 183 -5.68 13.61 -12.49
C ILE A 183 -6.99 13.02 -13.06
N VAL A 184 -6.98 11.73 -13.39
CA VAL A 184 -8.12 11.03 -13.99
C VAL A 184 -8.36 9.70 -13.28
N PRO A 185 -9.59 9.41 -12.84
CA PRO A 185 -9.91 8.11 -12.26
C PRO A 185 -9.58 6.97 -13.23
N PRO A 186 -9.00 5.85 -12.76
CA PRO A 186 -8.61 4.76 -13.64
C PRO A 186 -9.70 4.25 -14.57
N LYS A 187 -10.93 4.11 -14.06
CA LYS A 187 -12.09 3.67 -14.84
C LYS A 187 -12.41 4.64 -15.99
N ASP A 188 -12.36 5.93 -15.71
CA ASP A 188 -12.63 6.97 -16.72
C ASP A 188 -11.52 6.97 -17.78
N MET A 189 -10.26 6.73 -17.38
CA MET A 189 -9.13 6.67 -18.29
C MET A 189 -9.25 5.49 -19.26
N ILE A 190 -9.54 4.28 -18.77
CA ILE A 190 -9.69 3.11 -19.66
C ILE A 190 -10.90 3.24 -20.58
N GLU A 191 -12.01 3.83 -20.11
CA GLU A 191 -13.18 4.12 -20.95
C GLU A 191 -12.87 5.17 -22.03
N LEU A 192 -12.06 6.17 -21.70
CA LEU A 192 -11.61 7.18 -22.65
C LEU A 192 -10.73 6.54 -23.75
N VAL A 193 -9.77 5.70 -23.38
CA VAL A 193 -8.92 4.98 -24.35
C VAL A 193 -9.77 4.05 -25.23
N ARG A 194 -10.73 3.31 -24.66
CA ARG A 194 -11.61 2.41 -25.43
C ARG A 194 -12.51 3.11 -26.44
N LYS A 195 -12.73 4.42 -26.27
CA LYS A 195 -13.50 5.26 -27.21
C LYS A 195 -12.61 5.89 -28.28
N ASP A 196 -11.28 5.81 -28.15
CA ASP A 196 -10.34 6.31 -29.15
C ASP A 196 -10.31 5.38 -30.36
N SER A 197 -10.59 5.91 -31.55
CA SER A 197 -10.60 5.14 -32.79
C SER A 197 -9.23 4.55 -33.15
N GLU A 198 -8.13 5.06 -32.59
CA GLU A 198 -6.78 4.54 -32.81
C GLU A 198 -6.40 3.38 -31.87
N ALA A 199 -7.22 3.11 -30.84
CA ALA A 199 -7.04 1.99 -29.93
C ALA A 199 -7.98 0.83 -30.31
N VAL A 200 -7.42 -0.35 -30.52
CA VAL A 200 -8.16 -1.61 -30.76
C VAL A 200 -8.73 -2.15 -29.46
N GLY A 201 -7.96 -2.04 -28.38
CA GLY A 201 -8.33 -2.57 -27.08
C GLY A 201 -7.48 -1.95 -25.98
N ALA A 202 -8.04 -1.94 -24.77
CA ALA A 202 -7.33 -1.54 -23.57
C ALA A 202 -7.80 -2.36 -22.36
N GLU A 203 -6.84 -2.77 -21.54
CA GLU A 203 -7.03 -3.42 -20.27
C GLU A 203 -6.02 -2.90 -19.24
N PHE A 204 -6.30 -3.11 -17.95
CA PHE A 204 -5.33 -2.78 -16.91
C PHE A 204 -4.17 -3.77 -16.91
N ASN A 205 -2.96 -3.26 -16.66
CA ASN A 205 -1.82 -4.12 -16.36
C ASN A 205 -2.09 -4.87 -15.04
N ARG A 206 -1.66 -6.14 -14.94
CA ARG A 206 -1.92 -7.01 -13.78
C ARG A 206 -0.61 -7.39 -13.08
N LYS A 207 -0.61 -7.40 -11.75
CA LYS A 207 0.53 -7.83 -10.93
C LYS A 207 0.86 -9.30 -11.23
N GLY A 208 2.08 -9.54 -11.71
CA GLY A 208 2.57 -10.89 -12.06
C GLY A 208 2.40 -11.30 -13.53
N ALA A 209 1.80 -10.45 -14.36
CA ALA A 209 1.69 -10.64 -15.81
C ALA A 209 2.80 -9.87 -16.53
N ASN A 210 4.07 -10.21 -16.30
CA ASN A 210 5.21 -9.77 -17.12
C ASN A 210 6.38 -10.74 -16.93
#